data_AF-A0A166AW30-F1
#
_entry.id   AF-A0A166AW30-F1
#
_cell.length_a   1.000
_cell.length_b   1.000
_cell.length_c   1.000
_cell.angle_alpha   90.00
_cell.angle_beta   90.00
_cell.angle_gamma   90.00
#
_symmetry.space_group_name_H-M   'P 1'
#
loop_
_entity.id
_entity.type
_entity.pdbx_description
1 polymer ?
#
loop_
_entity_poly.entity_id
_entity_poly.type
_entity_poly.pdbx_seq_one_letter_code
_entity_poly.pdbx_strand_id
1 'polypeptide(L)'
;MPAHRSSKSRCAFASPPPAKKPRAPRKVVSAEEKTANVLIREKKKAWEATLVPPKADSGFTWPQGTVGMFPSDAKSAFKLTPKEIDTLRREEIQGSRKSFVSLADVKNLARRKHLALHGKDVEYVPPSDWQVSTHTRQNDSTRRYKTNWGFAPSSQYRF
;
A
#
# COMPACT_ATOMS: atom_id res chain seq x y z
N MET A 1 4.64 39.83 -21.94
CA MET A 1 4.02 39.42 -20.67
C MET A 1 5.06 39.53 -19.56
N PRO A 2 4.99 40.52 -18.66
CA PRO A 2 5.98 40.66 -17.60
C PRO A 2 5.68 39.70 -16.44
N ALA A 3 6.71 38.98 -15.98
CA ALA A 3 6.62 38.04 -14.88
C ALA A 3 6.53 38.78 -13.53
N HIS A 4 5.37 38.76 -12.89
CA HIS A 4 5.21 39.25 -11.53
C HIS A 4 6.01 38.37 -10.56
N ARG A 5 7.20 38.83 -10.15
CA ARG A 5 7.90 38.29 -8.97
C ARG A 5 7.12 38.73 -7.74
N SER A 6 6.36 37.81 -7.14
CA SER A 6 5.74 38.04 -5.84
C SER A 6 6.83 38.21 -4.77
N SER A 7 7.22 39.45 -4.45
CA SER A 7 8.02 39.72 -3.27
C SER A 7 7.13 39.48 -2.05
N LYS A 8 7.34 38.36 -1.35
CA LYS A 8 6.70 38.11 -0.06
C LYS A 8 7.15 39.20 0.91
N SER A 9 6.28 40.17 1.17
CA SER A 9 6.43 41.16 2.23
C SER A 9 6.58 40.44 3.57
N ARG A 10 7.76 40.53 4.19
CA ARG A 10 7.98 40.03 5.54
C ARG A 10 7.48 41.08 6.52
N CYS A 11 6.52 40.73 7.37
CA CYS A 11 6.04 41.60 8.43
C CYS A 11 7.20 42.00 9.35
N ALA A 12 7.28 43.28 9.73
CA ALA A 12 8.35 43.83 10.58
C ALA A 12 8.45 43.19 11.97
N PHE A 13 7.40 42.49 12.42
CA PHE A 13 7.33 41.77 13.70
C PHE A 13 7.46 40.23 13.57
N ALA A 14 7.83 39.71 12.39
CA ALA A 14 8.03 38.28 12.23
C ALA A 14 9.35 37.86 12.90
N SER A 15 9.25 37.01 13.94
CA SER A 15 10.39 36.34 14.56
C SER A 15 11.27 35.67 13.49
N PRO A 16 12.61 35.77 13.58
CA PRO A 16 13.49 35.18 12.58
C PRO A 16 13.22 33.68 12.44
N PRO A 17 13.28 33.13 11.20
CA PRO A 17 13.02 31.72 10.99
C PRO A 17 14.00 30.88 11.82
N PRO A 18 13.54 29.78 12.46
CA PRO A 18 14.40 28.96 13.30
C PRO A 18 15.60 28.47 12.50
N ALA A 19 16.79 28.63 13.07
CA ALA A 19 18.03 28.20 12.44
C ALA A 19 17.94 26.73 12.04
N LYS A 20 18.21 26.43 10.77
CA LYS A 20 18.20 25.06 10.26
C LYS A 20 19.27 24.27 10.99
N LYS A 21 18.86 23.29 11.80
CA LYS A 21 19.79 22.37 12.47
C LYS A 21 20.68 21.69 11.40
N PRO A 22 22.00 21.58 11.64
CA PRO A 22 22.89 20.91 10.71
C PRO A 22 22.45 19.45 10.52
N ARG A 23 22.50 18.98 9.27
CA ARG A 23 22.10 17.62 8.91
C ARG A 23 23.06 16.63 9.58
N ALA A 24 22.53 15.65 10.30
CA ALA A 24 23.34 14.64 10.97
C ALA A 24 24.30 13.94 9.98
N PRO A 25 25.53 13.58 10.40
CA PRO A 25 26.51 12.92 9.55
C PRO A 25 25.97 11.57 9.06
N ARG A 26 26.24 11.26 7.78
CA ARG A 26 25.81 9.99 7.17
C ARG A 26 26.54 8.83 7.86
N LYS A 27 25.79 7.86 8.38
CA LYS A 27 26.34 6.63 8.97
C LYS A 27 27.18 5.91 7.92
N VAL A 28 28.46 5.67 8.22
CA VAL A 28 29.37 4.90 7.35
C VAL A 28 29.01 3.42 7.51
N VAL A 29 28.43 2.84 6.46
CA VAL A 29 28.01 1.44 6.38
C VAL A 29 29.26 0.57 6.17
N SER A 30 29.42 -0.51 6.94
CA SER A 30 30.59 -1.40 6.86
C SER A 30 30.61 -2.17 5.53
N ALA A 31 31.76 -2.72 5.13
CA ALA A 31 31.89 -3.45 3.86
C ALA A 31 30.98 -4.71 3.82
N GLU A 32 30.79 -5.37 4.97
CA GLU A 32 29.94 -6.55 5.13
C GLU A 32 28.45 -6.21 5.01
N GLU A 33 28.02 -5.08 5.56
CA GLU A 33 26.65 -4.59 5.38
C GLU A 33 26.37 -4.25 3.90
N LYS A 34 27.38 -3.83 3.14
CA LYS A 34 27.21 -3.53 1.71
C LYS A 34 26.96 -4.79 0.88
N THR A 35 27.69 -5.88 1.13
CA THR A 35 27.52 -7.14 0.38
C THR A 35 26.17 -7.80 0.71
N ALA A 36 25.77 -7.82 1.98
CA ALA A 36 24.44 -8.30 2.39
C ALA A 36 23.31 -7.50 1.72
N ASN A 37 23.47 -6.19 1.60
CA ASN A 37 22.50 -5.33 0.91
C ASN A 37 22.38 -5.63 -0.59
N VAL A 38 23.47 -6.05 -1.25
CA VAL A 38 23.43 -6.44 -2.68
C VAL A 38 22.60 -7.70 -2.85
N LEU A 39 22.83 -8.73 -2.03
CA LEU A 39 22.08 -9.99 -2.09
C LEU A 39 20.57 -9.76 -1.86
N ILE A 40 20.21 -8.89 -0.92
CA ILE A 40 18.80 -8.53 -0.68
C ILE A 40 18.20 -7.80 -1.88
N ARG A 41 18.95 -6.91 -2.53
CA ARG A 41 18.50 -6.19 -3.74
C ARG A 41 18.27 -7.13 -4.91
N GLU A 42 19.16 -8.11 -5.10
CA GLU A 42 19.03 -9.12 -6.16
C GLU A 42 17.80 -10.01 -5.93
N LYS A 43 17.59 -10.48 -4.69
CA LYS A 43 16.37 -11.23 -4.32
C LYS A 43 15.09 -10.42 -4.58
N LYS A 44 15.10 -9.12 -4.25
CA LYS A 44 13.97 -8.23 -4.55
C LYS A 44 13.76 -8.06 -6.06
N LYS A 45 14.84 -7.95 -6.84
CA LYS A 45 14.77 -7.84 -8.29
C LYS A 45 14.24 -9.12 -8.93
N ALA A 46 14.68 -10.28 -8.44
CA ALA A 46 14.17 -11.58 -8.88
C ALA A 46 12.67 -11.72 -8.55
N TRP A 47 12.26 -11.34 -7.34
CA TRP A 47 10.86 -11.28 -6.95
C TRP A 47 10.05 -10.34 -7.87
N GLU A 48 10.52 -9.11 -8.10
CA GLU A 48 9.85 -8.16 -8.99
C GLU A 48 9.74 -8.67 -10.43
N ALA A 49 10.67 -9.49 -10.90
CA ALA A 49 10.58 -10.12 -12.23
C ALA A 49 9.49 -11.19 -12.31
N THR A 50 9.11 -11.83 -11.20
CA THR A 50 8.00 -12.81 -11.17
C THR A 50 6.61 -12.17 -11.19
N LEU A 51 6.54 -10.85 -10.99
CA LEU A 51 5.28 -10.11 -10.88
C LEU A 51 4.73 -9.83 -12.28
N VAL A 52 3.68 -10.54 -12.64
CA VAL A 52 2.94 -10.30 -13.90
C VAL A 52 1.72 -9.44 -13.59
N PRO A 53 1.57 -8.25 -14.20
CA PRO A 53 0.37 -7.45 -14.06
C PRO A 53 -0.84 -8.20 -14.63
N PRO A 54 -2.00 -8.17 -13.96
CA PRO A 54 -3.23 -8.73 -14.46
C PRO A 54 -3.65 -7.92 -15.68
N LYS A 55 -4.36 -8.58 -16.60
CA LYS A 55 -5.01 -7.89 -17.71
C LYS A 55 -5.94 -6.81 -17.16
N ALA A 56 -5.87 -5.61 -17.75
CA ALA A 56 -6.71 -4.48 -17.35
C ALA A 56 -8.18 -4.78 -17.74
N ASP A 57 -8.91 -5.36 -16.80
CA ASP A 57 -10.33 -5.67 -16.96
C ASP A 57 -11.15 -4.61 -16.24
N SER A 58 -11.58 -3.56 -16.96
CA SER A 58 -12.33 -2.42 -16.38
C SER A 58 -13.75 -2.78 -15.91
N GLY A 59 -14.23 -3.99 -16.22
CA GLY A 59 -15.53 -4.52 -15.78
C GLY A 59 -15.43 -5.59 -14.70
N PHE A 60 -14.24 -5.82 -14.15
CA PHE A 60 -14.05 -6.86 -13.15
C PHE A 60 -14.76 -6.53 -11.83
N THR A 61 -15.42 -7.53 -11.29
CA THR A 61 -16.38 -7.41 -10.19
C THR A 61 -16.21 -8.63 -9.28
N TRP A 62 -15.91 -8.43 -8.00
CA TRP A 62 -15.76 -9.51 -7.02
C TRP A 62 -17.10 -10.17 -6.67
N PRO A 63 -17.15 -11.42 -6.20
CA PRO A 63 -18.40 -12.01 -5.72
C PRO A 63 -18.83 -11.39 -4.37
N GLN A 64 -20.14 -11.44 -4.07
CA GLN A 64 -20.69 -11.00 -2.79
C GLN A 64 -20.00 -11.72 -1.60
N GLY A 65 -19.81 -10.99 -0.50
CA GLY A 65 -19.14 -11.52 0.71
C GLY A 65 -17.61 -11.44 0.65
N THR A 66 -17.03 -11.04 -0.48
CA THR A 66 -15.58 -10.81 -0.58
C THR A 66 -15.16 -9.69 0.36
N VAL A 67 -14.16 -9.97 1.20
CA VAL A 67 -13.51 -8.95 2.05
C VAL A 67 -12.38 -8.33 1.26
N GLY A 68 -12.42 -7.01 1.13
CA GLY A 68 -11.47 -6.22 0.38
C GLY A 68 -10.92 -5.06 1.20
N MET A 69 -9.88 -4.44 0.67
CA MET A 69 -9.23 -3.27 1.26
C MET A 69 -8.79 -2.30 0.16
N PHE A 70 -8.52 -1.06 0.55
CA PHE A 70 -7.95 -0.10 -0.39
C PHE A 70 -6.49 -0.46 -0.72
N PRO A 71 -6.04 -0.26 -1.97
CA PRO A 71 -4.65 -0.42 -2.35
C PRO A 71 -3.68 0.38 -1.49
N SER A 72 -4.06 1.57 -1.02
CA SER A 72 -3.25 2.39 -0.10
C SER A 72 -2.99 1.70 1.23
N ASP A 73 -4.02 1.07 1.77
CA ASP A 73 -4.01 0.47 3.10
C ASP A 73 -3.27 -0.88 3.03
N ALA A 74 -3.38 -1.58 1.90
CA ALA A 74 -2.58 -2.77 1.61
C ALA A 74 -1.07 -2.45 1.58
N LYS A 75 -0.64 -1.30 1.02
CA LYS A 75 0.77 -0.88 1.00
C LYS A 75 1.33 -0.74 2.41
N SER A 76 0.61 -0.01 3.26
CA SER A 76 1.06 0.30 4.61
C SER A 76 0.98 -0.92 5.54
N ALA A 77 -0.12 -1.66 5.53
CA ALA A 77 -0.34 -2.79 6.45
C ALA A 77 0.57 -3.99 6.12
N PHE A 78 0.69 -4.35 4.84
CA PHE A 78 1.41 -5.56 4.42
C PHE A 78 2.84 -5.28 3.91
N LYS A 79 3.31 -4.03 4.00
CA LYS A 79 4.62 -3.58 3.50
C LYS A 79 4.85 -3.98 2.04
N LEU A 80 3.79 -3.84 1.23
CA LEU A 80 3.81 -4.15 -0.19
C LEU A 80 4.25 -2.95 -1.02
N THR A 81 4.99 -3.21 -2.10
CA THR A 81 5.41 -2.16 -3.04
C THR A 81 4.26 -1.80 -4.00
N PRO A 82 4.27 -0.61 -4.62
CA PRO A 82 3.24 -0.25 -5.60
C PRO A 82 3.12 -1.27 -6.74
N LYS A 83 4.26 -1.75 -7.27
CA LYS A 83 4.31 -2.76 -8.33
C LYS A 83 3.66 -4.08 -7.93
N GLU A 84 3.88 -4.53 -6.70
CA GLU A 84 3.26 -5.75 -6.17
C GLU A 84 1.74 -5.63 -6.14
N ILE A 85 1.21 -4.49 -5.71
CA ILE A 85 -0.24 -4.31 -5.65
C ILE A 85 -0.82 -4.14 -7.05
N ASP A 86 -0.06 -3.60 -8.01
CA ASP A 86 -0.48 -3.51 -9.40
C ASP A 86 -0.62 -4.90 -10.03
N THR A 87 -0.05 -5.96 -9.44
CA THR A 87 -0.32 -7.35 -9.86
C THR A 87 -1.64 -7.93 -9.38
N LEU A 88 -2.32 -7.27 -8.44
CA LEU A 88 -3.56 -7.77 -7.90
C LEU A 88 -4.74 -7.29 -8.74
N ARG A 89 -5.73 -8.16 -8.96
CA ARG A 89 -6.98 -7.76 -9.61
C ARG A 89 -7.71 -6.74 -8.73
N ARG A 90 -8.22 -5.69 -9.36
CA ARG A 90 -8.89 -4.58 -8.66
C ARG A 90 -10.27 -4.38 -9.22
N GLU A 91 -11.20 -4.12 -8.34
CA GLU A 91 -12.52 -3.63 -8.71
C GLU A 91 -12.52 -2.11 -8.56
N GLU A 92 -12.81 -1.41 -9.66
CA GLU A 92 -12.91 0.05 -9.67
C GLU A 92 -14.35 0.48 -9.36
N ILE A 93 -14.48 1.52 -8.54
CA ILE A 93 -15.81 2.09 -8.25
C ILE A 93 -16.17 3.05 -9.38
N GLN A 94 -17.29 2.81 -10.05
CA GLN A 94 -17.76 3.68 -11.12
C GLN A 94 -17.90 5.14 -10.64
N GLY A 95 -17.23 6.07 -11.32
CA GLY A 95 -17.26 7.50 -11.00
C GLY A 95 -16.34 7.92 -9.84
N SER A 96 -15.49 7.02 -9.33
CA SER A 96 -14.49 7.33 -8.32
C SER A 96 -13.12 6.80 -8.72
N ARG A 97 -12.05 7.42 -8.22
CA ARG A 97 -10.67 6.93 -8.39
C ARG A 97 -10.32 5.83 -7.38
N LYS A 98 -11.25 5.46 -6.52
CA LYS A 98 -11.07 4.42 -5.52
C LYS A 98 -11.28 3.05 -6.15
N SER A 99 -10.44 2.10 -5.75
CA SER A 99 -10.53 0.70 -6.13
C SER A 99 -10.35 -0.18 -4.91
N PHE A 100 -10.83 -1.43 -5.01
CA PHE A 100 -10.72 -2.42 -3.97
C PHE A 100 -9.93 -3.63 -4.45
N VAL A 101 -9.13 -4.19 -3.53
CA VAL A 101 -8.36 -5.41 -3.73
C VAL A 101 -8.83 -6.44 -2.71
N SER A 102 -8.91 -7.71 -3.12
CA SER A 102 -9.24 -8.81 -2.21
C SER A 102 -8.21 -8.95 -1.10
N LEU A 103 -8.67 -9.05 0.14
CA LEU A 103 -7.80 -9.26 1.31
C LEU A 103 -7.10 -10.62 1.25
N ALA A 104 -7.76 -11.65 0.72
CA ALA A 104 -7.18 -12.98 0.55
C ALA A 104 -5.96 -12.94 -0.38
N ASP A 105 -6.08 -12.23 -1.49
CA ASP A 105 -4.99 -12.10 -2.47
C ASP A 105 -3.82 -11.29 -1.91
N VAL A 106 -4.11 -10.23 -1.15
CA VAL A 106 -3.09 -9.43 -0.45
C VAL A 106 -2.33 -10.29 0.57
N LYS A 107 -3.05 -11.09 1.38
CA LYS A 107 -2.43 -12.01 2.35
C LYS A 107 -1.56 -13.06 1.64
N ASN A 108 -2.05 -13.64 0.53
CA ASN A 108 -1.31 -14.62 -0.26
C ASN A 108 -0.06 -14.02 -0.90
N LEU A 109 -0.14 -12.80 -1.45
CA LEU A 109 1.01 -12.11 -2.03
C LEU A 109 2.05 -11.81 -0.95
N ALA A 110 1.63 -11.31 0.22
CA ALA A 110 2.53 -11.03 1.32
C ALA A 110 3.24 -12.30 1.83
N ARG A 111 2.53 -13.43 1.93
CA ARG A 111 3.14 -14.74 2.24
C ARG A 111 4.16 -15.17 1.19
N ARG A 112 3.81 -15.11 -0.10
CA ARG A 112 4.73 -15.46 -1.20
C ARG A 112 5.97 -14.58 -1.22
N LYS A 113 5.81 -13.28 -0.95
CA LYS A 113 6.93 -12.34 -0.81
C LYS A 113 7.83 -12.71 0.37
N HIS A 114 7.23 -13.05 1.51
CA HIS A 114 7.97 -13.47 2.69
C HIS A 114 8.80 -14.73 2.41
N LEU A 115 8.18 -15.73 1.78
CA LEU A 115 8.85 -16.95 1.33
C LEU A 115 10.00 -16.66 0.38
N ALA A 116 9.81 -15.81 -0.63
CA ALA A 116 10.84 -15.48 -1.61
C ALA A 116 12.04 -14.71 -1.02
N LEU A 117 11.80 -13.86 -0.01
CA LEU A 117 12.85 -13.02 0.59
C LEU A 117 13.56 -13.71 1.77
N HIS A 118 12.80 -14.39 2.63
CA HIS A 118 13.27 -14.92 3.91
C HIS A 118 13.38 -16.45 3.93
N GLY A 119 12.79 -17.17 2.97
CA GLY A 119 12.96 -18.62 2.79
C GLY A 119 12.30 -19.50 3.85
N LYS A 120 11.58 -18.93 4.82
CA LYS A 120 10.86 -19.66 5.87
C LYS A 120 9.38 -19.26 5.88
N ASP A 121 8.49 -20.25 5.86
CA ASP A 121 7.03 -20.04 5.86
C ASP A 121 6.48 -19.69 7.25
N VAL A 122 7.18 -20.13 8.30
CA VAL A 122 6.63 -20.24 9.67
C VAL A 122 6.58 -18.91 10.44
N GLU A 123 7.34 -17.89 10.04
CA GLU A 123 7.46 -16.63 10.80
C GLU A 123 6.62 -15.46 10.26
N TYR A 124 5.82 -15.66 9.20
CA TYR A 124 5.00 -14.56 8.68
C TYR A 124 3.79 -14.29 9.59
N VAL A 125 3.93 -13.29 10.47
CA VAL A 125 2.83 -12.75 11.28
C VAL A 125 2.10 -11.67 10.46
N PRO A 126 0.88 -11.91 9.96
CA PRO A 126 0.11 -10.88 9.28
C PRO A 126 -0.25 -9.75 10.27
N PRO A 127 -0.44 -8.51 9.78
CA PRO A 127 -0.94 -7.42 10.61
C PRO A 127 -2.28 -7.84 11.25
N SER A 128 -2.48 -7.43 12.50
CA SER A 128 -3.69 -7.79 13.24
C SER A 128 -4.92 -7.19 12.57
N ASP A 129 -6.04 -7.91 12.56
CA ASP A 129 -7.23 -7.52 11.79
C ASP A 129 -7.83 -6.16 12.24
N TRP A 130 -7.55 -5.69 13.46
CA TRP A 130 -7.94 -4.35 13.93
C TRP A 130 -7.08 -3.20 13.38
N GLN A 131 -5.91 -3.49 12.83
CA GLN A 131 -5.02 -2.51 12.19
C GLN A 131 -5.35 -2.29 10.72
N VAL A 132 -6.25 -3.10 10.15
CA VAL A 132 -6.56 -3.10 8.72
C VAL A 132 -7.98 -2.63 8.50
N SER A 133 -8.14 -1.56 7.72
CA SER A 133 -9.45 -1.11 7.26
C SER A 133 -9.98 -2.07 6.21
N THR A 134 -10.97 -2.89 6.58
CA THR A 134 -11.56 -3.90 5.70
C THR A 134 -12.99 -3.54 5.34
N HIS A 135 -13.35 -3.86 4.10
CA HIS A 135 -14.67 -3.62 3.55
C HIS A 135 -15.21 -4.95 3.03
N THR A 136 -16.46 -5.28 3.37
CA THR A 136 -17.12 -6.45 2.82
C THR A 136 -18.01 -6.02 1.69
N ARG A 137 -17.92 -6.73 0.57
CA ARG A 137 -18.84 -6.53 -0.55
C ARG A 137 -20.24 -6.99 -0.14
N GLN A 138 -21.18 -6.06 -0.10
CA GLN A 138 -22.53 -6.30 0.40
C GLN A 138 -23.47 -6.86 -0.66
N ASN A 139 -23.38 -6.39 -1.91
CA ASN A 139 -24.29 -6.76 -2.98
C ASN A 139 -23.53 -7.10 -4.26
N ASP A 140 -24.06 -8.06 -5.03
CA ASP A 140 -23.59 -8.37 -6.38
C ASP A 140 -24.35 -7.57 -7.47
N SER A 141 -25.41 -6.87 -7.07
CA SER A 141 -26.28 -6.19 -8.00
C SER A 141 -25.59 -5.00 -8.66
N THR A 142 -25.77 -4.89 -9.97
CA THR A 142 -25.42 -3.73 -10.82
C THR A 142 -26.22 -2.46 -10.48
N ARG A 143 -27.08 -2.47 -9.44
CA ARG A 143 -27.83 -1.29 -9.01
C ARG A 143 -26.90 -0.25 -8.40
N ARG A 144 -26.97 0.97 -8.93
CA ARG A 144 -26.17 2.14 -8.58
C ARG A 144 -26.40 2.60 -7.13
N TYR A 145 -25.80 1.92 -6.15
CA TYR A 145 -25.56 2.52 -4.85
C TYR A 145 -24.12 3.03 -4.79
N LYS A 146 -23.90 4.10 -4.02
CA LYS A 146 -22.67 4.92 -3.98
C LYS A 146 -21.36 4.15 -3.75
N THR A 147 -21.40 2.92 -3.24
CA THR A 147 -20.33 1.90 -3.26
C THR A 147 -20.94 0.55 -2.88
N ASN A 148 -20.70 -0.55 -3.63
CA ASN A 148 -21.15 -1.91 -3.27
C ASN A 148 -20.35 -2.54 -2.09
N TRP A 149 -19.47 -1.73 -1.49
CA TRP A 149 -18.56 -2.09 -0.42
C TRP A 149 -18.99 -1.40 0.86
N GLY A 150 -19.37 -2.19 1.86
CA GLY A 150 -19.69 -1.72 3.20
C GLY A 150 -18.52 -1.91 4.13
N PHE A 151 -18.42 -1.07 5.18
CA PHE A 151 -17.44 -1.31 6.24
C PHE A 151 -17.77 -2.62 6.94
N ALA A 152 -16.79 -3.53 7.01
CA ALA A 152 -16.92 -4.71 7.85
C ALA A 152 -16.56 -4.28 9.27
N PRO A 153 -17.49 -4.24 10.24
CA PRO A 153 -17.06 -4.13 11.62
C PRO A 153 -16.15 -5.33 11.91
N SER A 154 -14.94 -5.07 12.40
CA SER A 154 -14.12 -6.12 13.00
C SER A 154 -15.02 -6.83 14.00
N SER A 155 -15.26 -8.12 13.79
CA SER A 155 -16.10 -8.97 14.66
C SER A 155 -15.45 -9.10 16.05
N GLN A 156 -15.45 -8.03 16.82
CA GLN A 156 -15.35 -8.04 18.27
C GLN A 156 -16.79 -7.99 18.80
N TYR A 157 -17.07 -8.82 19.81
CA TYR A 157 -18.39 -9.18 20.37
C TYR A 157 -19.05 -10.44 19.75
N ARG A 158 -18.39 -11.58 19.99
CA ARG A 158 -19.08 -12.78 20.51
C ARG A 158 -18.27 -13.31 21.69
N PHE A 159 -18.62 -12.85 22.88
CA PHE A 159 -18.36 -13.53 24.14
C PHE A 159 -19.69 -14.10 24.61
#